data_AF-A0AA41EC03-F1
#
_entry.id   AF-A0AA41EC03-F1
#
_cell.length_a   1.000
_cell.length_b   1.000
_cell.length_c   1.000
_cell.angle_alpha   90.00
_cell.angle_beta   90.00
_cell.angle_gamma   90.00
#
_symmetry.space_group_name_H-M   'P 1'
#
loop_
_entity.id
_entity.type
_entity.pdbx_description
1 polymer ?
#
loop_
_entity_poly.entity_id
_entity_poly.type
_entity_poly.pdbx_seq_one_letter_code
_entity_poly.pdbx_strand_id
1 'polypeptide(L)'
;MNIRNADTYTFDHLPCEHEQNTRALERAIASNCTTLRSRHREYREIVAFRRMPHIKKLERTLWLAAWQLHDVDDAKVAALCAHGNLATIASMLAEWLGVHAAPVEWVAGIDPGDGAPSVPDVRAVYCMRRVVAFGRKVVDARDASDLDLAASYLVDAATSVGADLLIDVLLKLAAVRVRYPARASGT
;
A
#
# COMPACT_ATOMS: atom_id res chain seq x y z
N MET A 1 -22.20 -27.53 3.27
CA MET A 1 -22.03 -26.06 3.19
C MET A 1 -20.58 -25.80 2.82
N ASN A 2 -20.30 -25.57 1.54
CA ASN A 2 -18.94 -25.39 1.02
C ASN A 2 -18.38 -24.06 1.56
N ILE A 3 -17.38 -24.16 2.43
CA ILE A 3 -16.49 -23.05 2.81
C ILE A 3 -15.67 -22.76 1.55
N ARG A 4 -16.24 -22.00 0.63
CA ARG A 4 -15.52 -21.40 -0.50
C ARG A 4 -14.39 -20.60 0.11
N ASN A 5 -13.17 -20.85 -0.36
CA ASN A 5 -11.98 -20.01 -0.24
C ASN A 5 -12.36 -18.58 0.15
N ALA A 6 -12.38 -18.28 1.44
CA ALA A 6 -12.39 -16.91 1.90
C ALA A 6 -10.97 -16.42 1.66
N ASP A 7 -10.68 -16.08 0.40
CA ASP A 7 -10.01 -14.86 0.02
C ASP A 7 -8.99 -14.34 1.04
N THR A 8 -7.95 -15.12 1.29
CA THR A 8 -6.73 -14.56 1.86
C THR A 8 -6.06 -13.78 0.74
N TYR A 9 -6.58 -12.59 0.41
CA TYR A 9 -5.85 -11.61 -0.39
C TYR A 9 -4.61 -11.23 0.42
N THR A 10 -3.53 -11.98 0.24
CA THR A 10 -2.22 -11.57 0.72
C THR A 10 -1.79 -10.39 -0.13
N PHE A 11 -1.04 -9.45 0.45
CA PHE A 11 -0.59 -8.24 -0.24
C PHE A 11 0.13 -8.56 -1.57
N ASP A 12 0.89 -9.66 -1.62
CA ASP A 12 1.58 -10.14 -2.82
C ASP A 12 0.65 -10.64 -3.95
N HIS A 13 -0.61 -10.97 -3.65
CA HIS A 13 -1.60 -11.40 -4.64
C HIS A 13 -2.47 -10.26 -5.16
N LEU A 14 -2.25 -9.02 -4.71
CA LEU A 14 -2.95 -7.87 -5.26
C LEU A 14 -2.62 -7.70 -6.76
N PRO A 15 -3.65 -7.47 -7.60
CA PRO A 15 -3.44 -7.31 -9.03
C PRO A 15 -2.63 -6.05 -9.33
N CYS A 16 -1.62 -6.21 -10.19
CA CYS A 16 -0.80 -5.13 -10.72
C CYS A 16 -1.34 -4.67 -12.08
N GLU A 17 -1.51 -3.36 -12.27
CA GLU A 17 -1.97 -2.76 -13.53
C GLU A 17 -1.07 -3.14 -14.72
N HIS A 18 0.23 -3.32 -14.46
CA HIS A 18 1.23 -3.54 -15.50
C HIS A 18 1.56 -5.00 -15.77
N GLU A 19 0.76 -5.94 -15.26
CA GLU A 19 0.97 -7.39 -15.43
C GLU A 19 1.02 -7.78 -16.91
N GLN A 20 0.08 -7.29 -17.74
CA GLN A 20 0.02 -7.61 -19.16
C GLN A 20 1.25 -7.08 -19.92
N ASN A 21 1.66 -5.84 -19.63
CA ASN A 21 2.85 -5.22 -20.21
C ASN A 21 4.12 -5.96 -19.82
N THR A 22 4.21 -6.43 -18.57
CA THR A 22 5.34 -7.23 -18.07
C THR A 22 5.42 -8.58 -18.80
N ARG A 23 4.29 -9.28 -18.96
CA ARG A 23 4.23 -10.52 -19.74
C ARG A 23 4.58 -10.33 -21.22
N ALA A 24 4.23 -9.18 -21.80
CA ALA A 24 4.59 -8.87 -23.18
C ALA A 24 6.11 -8.67 -23.32
N LEU A 25 6.73 -7.95 -22.37
CA LEU A 25 8.18 -7.76 -22.33
C LEU A 25 8.93 -9.09 -22.12
N GLU A 26 8.46 -9.94 -21.22
CA GLU A 26 9.00 -11.30 -21.01
C GLU A 26 8.98 -12.14 -22.28
N ARG A 27 7.86 -12.13 -23.02
CA ARG A 27 7.75 -12.82 -24.32
C ARG A 27 8.71 -12.26 -25.35
N ALA A 28 8.91 -10.95 -25.38
CA ALA A 28 9.82 -10.29 -26.32
C ALA A 28 11.30 -10.58 -25.99
N ILE A 29 11.64 -10.69 -24.71
CA ILE A 29 12.96 -11.14 -24.23
C ILE A 29 13.20 -12.60 -24.66
N ALA A 30 12.21 -13.47 -24.46
CA ALA A 30 12.30 -14.90 -24.79
C ALA A 30 12.42 -15.17 -26.30
N SER A 31 11.79 -14.34 -27.14
CA SER A 31 11.83 -14.50 -28.60
C SER A 31 13.16 -14.07 -29.25
N ASN A 32 14.14 -13.60 -28.46
CA ASN A 32 15.45 -13.14 -28.93
C ASN A 32 15.36 -12.11 -30.09
N CYS A 33 14.34 -11.25 -29.99
CA CYS A 33 14.07 -10.19 -30.96
C CYS A 33 15.34 -9.36 -31.20
N THR A 34 15.79 -9.28 -32.45
CA THR A 34 17.06 -8.66 -32.84
C THR A 34 17.18 -7.20 -32.39
N THR A 35 16.07 -6.47 -32.34
CA THR A 35 15.96 -5.09 -31.86
C THR A 35 16.19 -4.94 -30.35
N LEU A 36 16.01 -5.99 -29.55
CA LEU A 36 16.15 -5.94 -28.08
C LEU A 36 17.53 -6.39 -27.60
N ARG A 37 18.38 -6.95 -28.46
CA ARG A 37 19.70 -7.49 -28.05
C ARG A 37 20.63 -6.45 -27.45
N SER A 38 20.58 -5.21 -27.94
CA SER A 38 21.40 -4.11 -27.44
C SER A 38 20.99 -3.64 -26.03
N ARG A 39 19.75 -3.89 -25.60
CA ARG A 39 19.20 -3.50 -24.29
C ARG A 39 18.67 -4.69 -23.46
N HIS A 40 19.07 -5.90 -23.83
CA HIS A 40 18.54 -7.13 -23.22
C HIS A 40 18.76 -7.17 -21.70
N ARG A 41 19.91 -6.70 -21.23
CA ARG A 41 20.22 -6.60 -19.80
C ARG A 41 19.25 -5.64 -19.07
N GLU A 42 19.06 -4.45 -19.61
CA GLU A 42 18.15 -3.43 -19.06
C GLU A 42 16.71 -3.98 -18.96
N TYR A 43 16.21 -4.63 -20.01
CA TYR A 43 14.87 -5.20 -19.98
C TYR A 43 14.72 -6.35 -18.97
N ARG A 44 15.75 -7.16 -18.76
CA ARG A 44 15.76 -8.18 -17.71
C ARG A 44 15.73 -7.56 -16.31
N GLU A 45 16.48 -6.49 -16.10
CA GLU A 45 16.48 -5.75 -14.83
C GLU A 45 15.09 -5.13 -14.55
N ILE A 46 14.45 -4.56 -15.58
CA ILE A 46 13.06 -4.06 -15.49
C ILE A 46 12.09 -5.17 -15.12
N VAL A 47 12.14 -6.32 -15.81
CA VAL A 47 11.27 -7.47 -15.50
C VAL A 47 11.53 -7.98 -14.08
N ALA A 48 12.80 -8.10 -13.68
CA ALA A 48 13.17 -8.56 -12.34
C ALA A 48 12.62 -7.64 -11.25
N PHE A 49 12.67 -6.32 -11.44
CA PHE A 49 12.06 -5.37 -10.52
C PHE A 49 10.53 -5.54 -10.48
N ARG A 50 9.86 -5.61 -11.63
CA ARG A 50 8.39 -5.73 -11.69
C ARG A 50 7.88 -7.02 -11.05
N ARG A 51 8.62 -8.11 -11.21
CA ARG A 51 8.34 -9.45 -10.64
C ARG A 51 8.78 -9.60 -9.19
N MET A 52 9.41 -8.61 -8.60
CA MET A 52 9.71 -8.61 -7.17
C MET A 52 8.39 -8.72 -6.37
N PRO A 53 8.33 -9.56 -5.32
CA PRO A 53 7.18 -9.62 -4.43
C PRO A 53 6.79 -8.22 -3.92
N HIS A 54 5.50 -7.91 -3.89
CA HIS A 54 5.00 -6.63 -3.43
C HIS A 54 5.44 -6.33 -2.00
N ILE A 55 5.54 -7.35 -1.14
CA ILE A 55 6.03 -7.21 0.24
C ILE A 55 7.48 -6.69 0.31
N LYS A 56 8.34 -7.06 -0.65
CA LYS A 56 9.72 -6.54 -0.73
C LYS A 56 9.74 -5.10 -1.23
N LYS A 57 8.85 -4.76 -2.17
CA LYS A 57 8.68 -3.36 -2.61
C LYS A 57 8.15 -2.50 -1.46
N LEU A 58 7.21 -3.04 -0.67
CA LEU A 58 6.64 -2.41 0.52
C LEU A 58 7.72 -2.12 1.55
N GLU A 59 8.52 -3.12 1.93
CA GLU A 59 9.64 -2.97 2.88
C GLU A 59 10.57 -1.82 2.47
N ARG A 60 11.00 -1.82 1.19
CA ARG A 60 11.86 -0.74 0.66
C ARG A 60 11.18 0.63 0.73
N THR A 61 9.89 0.69 0.42
CA THR A 61 9.14 1.96 0.40
C THR A 61 8.90 2.50 1.80
N LEU A 62 8.64 1.62 2.78
CA LEU A 62 8.51 2.00 4.19
C LEU A 62 9.83 2.58 4.71
N TRP A 63 10.97 1.99 4.32
CA TRP A 63 12.28 2.53 4.67
C TRP A 63 12.53 3.92 4.06
N LEU A 64 12.12 4.14 2.80
CA LEU A 64 12.18 5.45 2.16
C LEU A 64 11.28 6.49 2.85
N ALA A 65 10.07 6.10 3.24
CA ALA A 65 9.15 6.97 3.97
C ALA A 65 9.69 7.33 5.36
N ALA A 66 10.21 6.34 6.10
CA ALA A 66 10.86 6.54 7.40
C ALA A 66 11.96 7.61 7.35
N TRP A 67 12.78 7.61 6.30
CA TRP A 67 13.85 8.60 6.12
C TRP A 67 13.35 10.03 5.89
N GLN A 68 12.11 10.20 5.40
CA GLN A 68 11.51 11.50 5.12
C GLN A 68 10.70 12.06 6.30
N LEU A 69 10.44 11.24 7.32
CA LEU A 69 9.69 11.61 8.52
C LEU A 69 10.66 12.18 9.59
N HIS A 70 11.10 13.42 9.40
CA HIS A 70 12.18 14.04 10.21
C HIS A 70 11.79 14.45 11.64
N ASP A 71 10.51 14.45 12.01
CA ASP A 71 9.99 14.94 13.31
C ASP A 71 9.24 13.87 14.11
N VAL A 72 9.59 12.59 13.93
CA VAL A 72 8.90 11.43 14.53
C VAL A 72 9.82 10.75 15.52
N ASP A 73 9.25 10.21 16.60
CA ASP A 73 9.98 9.41 17.58
C ASP A 73 10.73 8.26 16.87
N ASP A 74 12.04 8.16 17.09
CA ASP A 74 12.91 7.12 16.53
C ASP A 74 12.35 5.71 16.77
N ALA A 75 11.67 5.48 17.89
CA ALA A 75 11.03 4.20 18.21
C ALA A 75 9.85 3.88 17.27
N LYS A 76 9.07 4.90 16.87
CA LYS A 76 7.95 4.77 15.95
C LYS A 76 8.44 4.62 14.50
N VAL A 77 9.49 5.35 14.12
CA VAL A 77 10.18 5.17 12.82
C VAL A 77 10.77 3.75 12.71
N ALA A 78 11.39 3.26 13.79
CA ALA A 78 11.88 1.89 13.87
C ALA A 78 10.74 0.86 13.77
N ALA A 79 9.56 1.15 14.35
CA ALA A 79 8.39 0.29 14.23
C ALA A 79 7.88 0.16 12.79
N LEU A 80 7.98 1.22 11.97
CA LEU A 80 7.62 1.16 10.54
C LEU A 80 8.53 0.21 9.74
N CYS A 81 9.81 0.12 10.13
CA CYS A 81 10.82 -0.70 9.46
C CYS A 81 11.04 -2.08 10.12
N ALA A 82 10.37 -2.36 11.24
CA ALA A 82 10.56 -3.61 11.97
C ALA A 82 9.97 -4.79 11.18
N HIS A 83 10.78 -5.85 11.00
CA HIS A 83 10.38 -7.01 10.20
C HIS A 83 9.08 -7.68 10.71
N GLY A 84 8.85 -7.69 12.03
CA GLY A 84 7.61 -8.21 12.61
C GLY A 84 6.36 -7.40 12.27
N ASN A 85 6.51 -6.11 11.97
CA ASN A 85 5.39 -5.20 11.67
C ASN A 85 5.05 -5.16 10.17
N LEU A 86 5.99 -5.54 9.30
CA LEU A 86 5.79 -5.55 7.86
C LEU A 86 4.56 -6.40 7.44
N ALA A 87 4.36 -7.56 8.07
CA ALA A 87 3.21 -8.42 7.80
C ALA A 87 1.88 -7.76 8.18
N THR A 88 1.85 -7.04 9.31
CA THR A 88 0.66 -6.31 9.77
C THR A 88 0.31 -5.17 8.82
N ILE A 89 1.31 -4.39 8.40
CA ILE A 89 1.15 -3.30 7.43
C ILE A 89 0.66 -3.85 6.08
N ALA A 90 1.27 -4.93 5.59
CA ALA A 90 0.86 -5.59 4.36
C ALA A 90 -0.60 -6.09 4.44
N SER A 91 -0.99 -6.68 5.57
CA SER A 91 -2.37 -7.12 5.82
C SER A 91 -3.35 -5.95 5.84
N MET A 92 -3.01 -4.85 6.52
CA MET A 92 -3.81 -3.64 6.55
C MET A 92 -4.03 -3.10 5.13
N LEU A 93 -2.96 -2.97 4.35
CA LEU A 93 -3.08 -2.48 2.96
C LEU A 93 -3.91 -3.44 2.10
N ALA A 94 -3.77 -4.75 2.27
CA ALA A 94 -4.55 -5.73 1.53
C ALA A 94 -6.06 -5.62 1.81
N GLU A 95 -6.47 -5.30 3.03
CA GLU A 95 -7.87 -5.05 3.39
C GLU A 95 -8.44 -3.83 2.66
N TRP A 96 -7.63 -2.78 2.48
CA TRP A 96 -8.04 -1.53 1.84
C TRP A 96 -7.84 -1.47 0.33
N LEU A 97 -7.10 -2.43 -0.25
CA LEU A 97 -6.84 -2.53 -1.69
C LEU A 97 -7.51 -3.73 -2.35
N GLY A 98 -8.01 -4.67 -1.54
CA GLY A 98 -8.66 -5.89 -2.01
C GLY A 98 -9.99 -5.61 -2.71
N VAL A 99 -10.51 -6.64 -3.39
CA VAL A 99 -11.76 -6.55 -4.18
C VAL A 99 -12.98 -6.17 -3.33
N HIS A 100 -12.95 -6.48 -2.03
CA HIS A 100 -14.01 -6.19 -1.07
C HIS A 100 -13.70 -4.99 -0.16
N ALA A 101 -12.67 -4.20 -0.49
CA ALA A 101 -12.32 -3.01 0.27
C ALA A 101 -13.49 -2.03 0.32
N ALA A 102 -13.73 -1.46 1.51
CA ALA A 102 -14.66 -0.36 1.64
C ALA A 102 -14.14 0.85 0.83
N PRO A 103 -15.01 1.59 0.12
CA PRO A 103 -14.64 2.87 -0.45
C PRO A 103 -14.08 3.80 0.62
N VAL A 104 -13.01 4.52 0.30
CA VAL A 104 -12.36 5.47 1.24
C VAL A 104 -13.34 6.59 1.63
N GLU A 105 -14.27 6.91 0.77
CA GLU A 105 -15.34 7.88 0.93
C GLU A 105 -16.36 7.46 2.00
N TRP A 106 -16.31 6.20 2.46
CA TRP A 106 -17.11 5.72 3.58
C TRP A 106 -16.37 5.80 4.91
N VAL A 107 -15.10 6.18 4.93
CA VAL A 107 -14.38 6.48 6.18
C VAL A 107 -15.09 7.64 6.87
N ALA A 108 -15.35 7.51 8.17
CA ALA A 108 -16.06 8.48 8.99
C ALA A 108 -15.18 9.08 10.11
N GLY A 109 -14.00 8.49 10.35
CA GLY A 109 -13.07 8.94 11.38
C GLY A 109 -11.96 7.92 11.65
N ILE A 110 -10.96 8.35 12.41
CA ILE A 110 -9.92 7.47 12.97
C ILE A 110 -9.96 7.66 14.48
N ASP A 111 -10.06 6.54 15.20
CA ASP A 111 -10.05 6.53 16.66
C ASP A 111 -8.67 6.07 17.16
N PRO A 112 -7.91 6.97 17.81
CA PRO A 112 -6.67 6.61 18.49
C PRO A 112 -6.94 5.61 19.63
N GLY A 113 -6.07 4.61 19.80
CA GLY A 113 -6.23 3.59 20.85
C GLY A 113 -5.95 4.09 22.28
N ASP A 114 -5.35 5.27 22.43
CA ASP A 114 -4.87 5.86 23.69
C ASP A 114 -5.88 6.82 24.35
N GLY A 115 -7.10 6.90 23.83
CA GLY A 115 -8.12 7.83 24.33
C GLY A 115 -7.94 9.27 23.85
N ALA A 116 -7.00 9.53 22.94
CA ALA A 116 -6.92 10.80 22.23
C ALA A 116 -8.20 11.07 21.40
N PRO A 117 -8.55 12.34 21.15
CA PRO A 117 -9.76 12.67 20.41
C PRO A 117 -9.71 12.10 18.99
N SER A 118 -10.84 11.55 18.55
CA SER A 118 -10.99 11.04 17.19
C SER A 118 -10.63 12.09 16.15
N VAL A 119 -9.97 11.66 15.08
CA VAL A 119 -9.69 12.52 13.92
C VAL A 119 -11.00 12.79 13.17
N PRO A 120 -11.31 14.06 12.84
CA PRO A 120 -12.50 14.41 12.05
C PRO A 120 -12.51 13.76 10.66
N ASP A 121 -13.72 13.48 10.19
CA ASP A 121 -14.03 12.79 8.92
C ASP A 121 -13.14 13.22 7.73
N VAL A 122 -13.12 14.51 7.39
CA VAL A 122 -12.35 15.01 6.22
C VAL A 122 -10.86 14.67 6.30
N ARG A 123 -10.25 14.76 7.48
CA ARG A 123 -8.82 14.42 7.67
C ARG A 123 -8.60 12.91 7.67
N ALA A 124 -9.54 12.14 8.21
CA ALA A 124 -9.51 10.68 8.19
C ALA A 124 -9.61 10.13 6.75
N VAL A 125 -10.56 10.63 5.96
CA VAL A 125 -10.73 10.31 4.54
C VAL A 125 -9.47 10.66 3.75
N TYR A 126 -8.91 11.86 3.96
CA TYR A 126 -7.68 12.27 3.28
C TYR A 126 -6.51 11.35 3.64
N CYS A 127 -6.31 11.05 4.92
CA CYS A 127 -5.28 10.12 5.39
C CYS A 127 -5.41 8.75 4.71
N MET A 128 -6.59 8.16 4.78
CA MET A 128 -6.84 6.84 4.18
C MET A 128 -6.71 6.84 2.67
N ARG A 129 -7.07 7.93 1.99
CA ARG A 129 -6.86 8.07 0.54
C ARG A 129 -5.37 8.05 0.21
N ARG A 130 -4.54 8.71 1.02
CA ARG A 130 -3.09 8.71 0.87
C ARG A 130 -2.48 7.34 1.18
N VAL A 131 -2.96 6.64 2.21
CA VAL A 131 -2.54 5.25 2.52
C VAL A 131 -2.89 4.29 1.39
N VAL A 132 -4.09 4.38 0.82
CA VAL A 132 -4.51 3.57 -0.33
C VAL A 132 -3.67 3.91 -1.57
N ALA A 133 -3.41 5.19 -1.82
CA ALA A 133 -2.55 5.61 -2.93
C ALA A 133 -1.12 5.08 -2.78
N PHE A 134 -0.54 5.15 -1.57
CA PHE A 134 0.74 4.55 -1.24
C PHE A 134 0.76 3.06 -1.59
N GLY A 135 -0.16 2.26 -1.02
CA GLY A 135 -0.16 0.82 -1.23
C GLY A 135 -0.39 0.44 -2.69
N ARG A 136 -1.24 1.18 -3.42
CA ARG A 136 -1.45 0.95 -4.85
C ARG A 136 -0.21 1.27 -5.67
N LYS A 137 0.50 2.38 -5.37
CA LYS A 137 1.77 2.71 -6.03
C LYS A 137 2.88 1.68 -5.77
N VAL A 138 2.92 1.08 -4.57
CA VAL A 138 3.84 -0.04 -4.28
C VAL A 138 3.54 -1.25 -5.17
N VAL A 139 2.26 -1.65 -5.26
CA VAL A 139 1.81 -2.79 -6.07
C VAL A 139 2.07 -2.57 -7.57
N ASP A 140 1.82 -1.34 -8.04
CA ASP A 140 1.94 -0.96 -9.45
C ASP A 140 3.32 -0.42 -9.84
N ALA A 141 4.31 -0.44 -8.94
CA ALA A 141 5.63 0.11 -9.23
C ALA A 141 6.32 -0.61 -10.40
N ARG A 142 6.80 0.19 -11.36
CA ARG A 142 7.52 -0.27 -12.55
C ARG A 142 9.03 -0.17 -12.40
N ASP A 143 9.49 0.76 -11.57
CA ASP A 143 10.88 1.00 -11.23
C ASP A 143 11.01 1.61 -9.83
N ALA A 144 12.24 1.90 -9.41
CA ALA A 144 12.53 2.43 -8.07
C ALA A 144 11.92 3.82 -7.83
N SER A 145 11.78 4.66 -8.87
CA SER A 145 11.25 6.02 -8.72
C SER A 145 9.75 6.01 -8.38
N ASP A 146 9.01 5.00 -8.83
CA ASP A 146 7.63 4.78 -8.40
C ASP A 146 7.54 4.48 -6.90
N LEU A 147 8.56 3.85 -6.29
CA LEU A 147 8.62 3.63 -4.84
C LEU A 147 8.95 4.93 -4.09
N ASP A 148 9.85 5.76 -4.61
CA ASP A 148 10.11 7.08 -4.02
C ASP A 148 8.84 7.94 -4.00
N LEU A 149 8.06 7.92 -5.10
CA LEU A 149 6.76 8.57 -5.18
C LEU A 149 5.74 7.94 -4.21
N ALA A 150 5.74 6.61 -4.07
CA ALA A 150 4.87 5.94 -3.12
C ALA A 150 5.14 6.43 -1.69
N ALA A 151 6.41 6.54 -1.29
CA ALA A 151 6.81 7.02 0.04
C ALA A 151 6.25 8.41 0.34
N SER A 152 6.22 9.33 -0.64
CA SER A 152 5.69 10.68 -0.42
C SER A 152 4.21 10.69 -0.04
N TYR A 153 3.41 9.70 -0.46
CA TYR A 153 2.01 9.60 -0.03
C TYR A 153 1.88 9.28 1.47
N LEU A 154 2.79 8.50 2.05
CA LEU A 154 2.80 8.30 3.51
C LEU A 154 3.21 9.57 4.24
N VAL A 155 4.17 10.33 3.70
CA VAL A 155 4.57 11.63 4.26
C VAL A 155 3.38 12.59 4.23
N ASP A 156 2.65 12.70 3.12
CA ASP A 156 1.43 13.50 3.01
C ASP A 156 0.36 13.11 4.05
N ALA A 157 0.19 11.80 4.30
CA ALA A 157 -0.73 11.30 5.32
C ALA A 157 -0.25 11.69 6.72
N ALA A 158 1.04 11.54 7.01
CA ALA A 158 1.65 11.87 8.29
C ALA A 158 1.51 13.36 8.59
N THR A 159 1.75 14.25 7.61
CA THR A 159 1.53 15.69 7.76
C THR A 159 0.06 16.01 8.06
N SER A 160 -0.88 15.24 7.50
CA SER A 160 -2.31 15.48 7.68
C SER A 160 -2.84 15.04 9.04
N VAL A 161 -2.39 13.94 9.64
CA VAL A 161 -2.96 13.40 10.89
C VAL A 161 -1.95 13.23 12.05
N GLY A 162 -0.69 13.52 11.81
CA GLY A 162 0.42 13.16 12.69
C GLY A 162 1.01 11.80 12.31
N ALA A 163 2.34 11.68 12.34
CA ALA A 163 3.03 10.46 11.95
C ALA A 163 2.76 9.30 12.92
N ASP A 164 2.69 9.57 14.23
CA ASP A 164 2.42 8.54 15.23
C ASP A 164 1.07 7.85 14.98
N LEU A 165 0.04 8.65 14.72
CA LEU A 165 -1.29 8.12 14.42
C LEU A 165 -1.33 7.38 13.07
N LEU A 166 -0.61 7.87 12.05
CA LEU A 166 -0.48 7.14 10.80
C LEU A 166 0.17 5.76 11.02
N ILE A 167 1.24 5.70 11.80
CA ILE A 167 1.94 4.45 12.13
C ILE A 167 0.99 3.52 12.87
N ASP A 168 0.22 4.02 13.83
CA ASP A 168 -0.78 3.23 14.55
C ASP A 168 -1.90 2.72 13.64
N VAL A 169 -2.33 3.50 12.65
CA VAL A 169 -3.28 3.05 11.61
C VAL A 169 -2.68 1.90 10.78
N LEU A 170 -1.44 2.05 10.32
CA LEU A 170 -0.75 1.01 9.53
C LEU A 170 -0.52 -0.28 10.33
N LEU A 171 -0.30 -0.15 11.64
CA LEU A 171 -0.13 -1.26 12.58
C LEU A 171 -1.45 -1.80 13.15
N LYS A 172 -2.60 -1.29 12.69
CA LYS A 172 -3.95 -1.64 13.21
C LYS A 172 -4.12 -1.41 14.72
N LEU A 173 -3.36 -0.48 15.28
CA LEU A 173 -3.48 -0.02 16.67
C LEU A 173 -4.50 1.12 16.80
N ALA A 174 -4.76 1.86 15.72
CA ALA A 174 -5.84 2.84 15.61
C ALA A 174 -6.96 2.30 14.71
N ALA A 175 -8.21 2.55 15.11
CA ALA A 175 -9.39 2.03 14.40
C ALA A 175 -9.88 3.03 13.35
N VAL A 176 -9.92 2.61 12.09
CA VAL A 176 -10.57 3.38 11.01
C VAL A 176 -12.06 3.05 11.00
N ARG A 177 -12.90 4.04 11.33
CA ARG A 177 -14.35 3.86 11.32
C ARG A 177 -14.91 4.02 9.92
N VAL A 178 -15.74 3.07 9.50
CA VAL A 178 -16.44 3.09 8.21
C VAL A 178 -17.94 3.24 8.45
N ARG A 179 -18.55 4.24 7.83
CA ARG A 179 -20.00 4.43 7.79
C ARG A 179 -20.55 3.85 6.51
N TYR A 180 -21.13 2.65 6.61
CA TYR A 180 -21.85 2.05 5.50
C TYR A 180 -23.07 2.89 5.13
N PRO A 181 -23.31 3.18 3.85
CA PRO A 181 -24.57 3.79 3.44
C PRO A 181 -25.70 2.86 3.89
N ALA A 182 -26.71 3.41 4.55
CA ALA A 182 -27.90 2.66 4.87
C ALA A 182 -28.42 2.07 3.55
N ARG A 183 -28.60 0.74 3.48
CA ARG A 183 -29.33 0.15 2.36
C ARG A 183 -30.62 0.94 2.28
N ALA A 184 -30.90 1.55 1.13
CA ALA A 184 -32.23 2.06 0.86
C ALA A 184 -33.15 0.86 1.06
N SER A 185 -33.88 0.84 2.18
CA SER A 185 -34.89 -0.15 2.47
C SER A 185 -35.96 0.05 1.41
N GLY A 186 -35.78 -0.64 0.28
CA GLY A 186 -36.74 -0.66 -0.81
C GLY A 186 -38.00 -1.35 -0.32
N THR A 187 -38.99 -0.52 -0.07
CA THR A 187 -40.43 -0.70 -0.34
C THR A 187 -40.75 -1.80 -1.34
#